data_AF-A0A956CD58-F1
#
_entry.id   AF-A0A956CD58-F1
#
_cell.length_a   1.000
_cell.length_b   1.000
_cell.length_c   1.000
_cell.angle_alpha   90.00
_cell.angle_beta   90.00
_cell.angle_gamma   90.00
#
_symmetry.space_group_name_H-M   'P 1'
#
loop_
_entity.id
_entity.type
_entity.pdbx_description
1 polymer ?
#
loop_
_entity_poly.entity_id
_entity_poly.type
_entity_poly.pdbx_seq_one_letter_code
_entity_poly.pdbx_strand_id
1 'polypeptide(L)'
;MAAVAVLVLSSTALASAPAPRAASPKAMVADVHRAAEQIQRELRMARAHLGPEAARCVSGKLSMAHAEARIAERHLSGLRAATARGDRRAQAQHRAGLFIAKAHAQDLSRSVVSCLSFASTERVVRR
;
A
#
# COMPACT_ATOMS: atom_id res chain seq x y z
N MET A 1 18.05 32.34 -11.87
CA MET A 1 18.30 30.91 -11.60
C MET A 1 18.51 30.75 -10.11
N ALA A 2 17.50 30.28 -9.37
CA ALA A 2 17.54 30.13 -7.92
C ALA A 2 17.52 28.64 -7.57
N ALA A 3 18.52 28.20 -6.81
CA ALA A 3 18.77 26.81 -6.45
C ALA A 3 17.68 26.27 -5.52
N VAL A 4 17.10 25.14 -5.91
CA VAL A 4 16.15 24.37 -5.09
C VAL A 4 16.95 23.60 -4.03
N ALA A 5 16.89 24.07 -2.78
CA ALA A 5 17.44 23.35 -1.65
C ALA A 5 16.51 22.18 -1.28
N VAL A 6 16.82 20.98 -1.78
CA VAL A 6 16.20 19.74 -1.32
C VAL A 6 16.80 19.40 0.05
N LEU A 7 16.08 19.75 1.11
CA LEU A 7 16.39 19.30 2.46
C LEU A 7 16.04 17.82 2.60
N VAL A 8 16.99 16.95 2.25
CA VAL A 8 17.04 15.57 2.74
C VAL A 8 17.52 15.65 4.19
N LEU A 9 16.59 15.73 5.15
CA LEU A 9 16.93 15.65 6.57
C LEU A 9 16.53 14.30 7.17
N SER A 10 17.58 13.64 7.66
CA SER A 10 17.61 12.90 8.92
C SER A 10 17.26 11.41 8.90
N SER A 11 18.20 10.64 8.36
CA SER A 11 18.57 9.32 8.90
C SER A 11 19.16 9.48 10.31
N THR A 12 18.36 9.45 11.37
CA THR A 12 18.77 9.15 12.76
C THR A 12 17.54 9.14 13.69
N ALA A 13 16.76 8.07 13.62
CA ALA A 13 15.89 7.66 14.72
C ALA A 13 15.96 6.12 14.85
N LEU A 14 17.18 5.59 14.90
CA LEU A 14 17.45 4.19 15.17
C LEU A 14 17.95 4.03 16.61
N ALA A 15 17.13 4.42 17.57
CA ALA A 15 17.32 4.09 18.97
C ALA A 15 15.95 4.04 19.64
N SER A 16 15.55 2.86 20.13
CA SER A 16 14.34 2.62 20.95
C SER A 16 12.97 2.75 20.28
N ALA A 17 12.81 2.32 19.03
CA ALA A 17 11.46 1.93 18.59
C ALA A 17 11.06 0.65 19.37
N PRO A 18 9.94 0.63 20.11
CA PRO A 18 9.46 -0.61 20.71
C PRO A 18 9.35 -1.67 19.62
N ALA A 19 9.82 -2.90 19.88
CA ALA A 19 9.67 -4.02 18.97
C ALA A 19 8.23 -3.97 18.40
N PRO A 20 8.04 -3.85 17.08
CA PRO A 20 6.75 -3.53 16.51
C PRO A 20 5.77 -4.58 17.03
N ARG A 21 4.86 -4.15 17.91
CA ARG A 21 3.82 -5.04 18.46
C ARG A 21 3.19 -5.71 17.25
N ALA A 22 3.25 -7.05 17.20
CA ALA A 22 2.74 -7.80 16.07
C ALA A 22 1.33 -7.29 15.76
N ALA A 23 1.18 -6.61 14.63
CA ALA A 23 -0.06 -5.90 14.31
C ALA A 23 -1.20 -6.93 14.34
N SER A 24 -2.32 -6.57 14.97
CA SER A 24 -3.44 -7.52 15.03
C SER A 24 -3.90 -7.86 13.61
N PRO A 25 -4.40 -9.09 13.36
CA PRO A 25 -4.94 -9.47 12.05
C PRO A 25 -5.96 -8.46 11.49
N LYS A 26 -6.78 -7.86 12.37
CA LYS A 26 -7.72 -6.79 12.01
C LYS A 26 -7.01 -5.51 11.57
N ALA A 27 -5.95 -5.11 12.28
CA ALA A 27 -5.15 -3.93 11.92
C ALA A 27 -4.46 -4.12 10.57
N MET A 28 -3.98 -5.33 10.25
CA MET A 28 -3.39 -5.63 8.94
C MET A 28 -4.41 -5.45 7.80
N VAL A 29 -5.64 -5.94 7.95
CA VAL A 29 -6.70 -5.73 6.95
C VAL A 29 -7.03 -4.24 6.81
N ALA A 30 -7.10 -3.50 7.92
CA ALA A 30 -7.31 -2.06 7.89
C ALA A 30 -6.15 -1.30 7.22
N ASP A 31 -4.90 -1.77 7.34
CA ASP A 31 -3.76 -1.20 6.61
C ASP A 31 -3.92 -1.40 5.09
N VAL A 32 -4.35 -2.59 4.65
CA VAL A 32 -4.60 -2.88 3.22
C VAL A 32 -5.69 -1.99 2.64
N HIS A 33 -6.81 -1.84 3.35
CA HIS A 33 -7.89 -0.93 2.94
C HIS A 33 -7.43 0.52 2.87
N ARG A 34 -6.67 0.99 3.87
CA ARG A 34 -6.09 2.35 3.85
C ARG A 34 -5.16 2.57 2.66
N ALA A 35 -4.39 1.57 2.25
CA ALA A 35 -3.57 1.64 1.05
C ALA A 35 -4.43 1.80 -0.22
N ALA A 36 -5.51 1.03 -0.35
CA ALA A 36 -6.44 1.17 -1.47
C ALA A 36 -7.11 2.55 -1.52
N GLU A 37 -7.56 3.08 -0.37
CA GLU A 37 -8.11 4.42 -0.27
C GLU A 37 -7.09 5.50 -0.66
N GLN A 38 -5.82 5.36 -0.24
CA GLN A 38 -4.77 6.28 -0.64
C GLN A 38 -4.58 6.26 -2.16
N ILE A 39 -4.49 5.07 -2.77
CA ILE A 39 -4.37 4.93 -4.23
C ILE A 39 -5.59 5.55 -4.94
N GLN A 40 -6.79 5.44 -4.37
CA GLN A 40 -7.98 6.08 -4.91
C GLN A 40 -7.87 7.61 -4.88
N ARG A 41 -7.31 8.19 -3.80
CA ARG A 41 -7.02 9.64 -3.72
C ARG A 41 -6.01 10.06 -4.79
N GLU A 42 -4.93 9.30 -4.95
CA GLU A 42 -3.93 9.54 -6.00
C GLU A 42 -4.53 9.47 -7.42
N LEU A 43 -5.46 8.55 -7.66
CA LEU A 43 -6.14 8.45 -8.95
C LEU A 43 -6.96 9.72 -9.26
N ARG A 44 -7.64 10.28 -8.26
CA ARG A 44 -8.38 11.55 -8.43
C ARG A 44 -7.42 12.69 -8.79
N MET A 45 -6.29 12.78 -8.11
CA MET A 45 -5.24 13.77 -8.41
C MET A 45 -4.66 13.61 -9.82
N ALA A 46 -4.36 12.37 -10.21
CA ALA A 46 -3.82 12.07 -11.54
C ALA A 46 -4.79 12.47 -12.66
N ARG A 47 -6.08 12.17 -12.49
CA ARG A 47 -7.13 12.57 -13.46
C ARG A 47 -7.27 14.08 -13.57
N ALA A 48 -7.20 14.80 -12.45
CA ALA A 48 -7.34 16.25 -12.44
C ALA A 48 -6.11 16.96 -13.02
N HIS A 49 -4.90 16.43 -12.77
CA HIS A 49 -3.69 17.21 -12.95
C HIS A 49 -2.63 16.61 -13.85
N LEU A 50 -2.57 15.30 -14.10
CA LEU A 50 -1.41 14.68 -14.78
C LEU A 50 -1.76 14.08 -16.15
N GLY A 51 -3.04 13.88 -16.44
CA GLY A 51 -3.52 13.39 -17.73
C GLY A 51 -3.88 11.91 -17.76
N PRO A 52 -4.33 11.41 -18.92
CA PRO A 52 -4.97 10.10 -19.02
C PRO A 52 -4.01 8.92 -18.77
N GLU A 53 -2.74 9.01 -19.16
CA GLU A 53 -1.77 7.91 -18.95
C GLU A 53 -1.46 7.67 -17.47
N ALA A 54 -1.22 8.76 -16.72
CA ALA A 54 -1.03 8.68 -15.28
C ALA A 54 -2.27 8.04 -14.61
N ALA A 55 -3.47 8.49 -15.00
CA ALA A 55 -4.71 7.94 -14.48
C ALA A 55 -4.89 6.45 -14.82
N ARG A 56 -4.52 6.01 -16.03
CA ARG A 56 -4.54 4.58 -16.41
C ARG A 56 -3.59 3.75 -15.54
N CYS A 57 -2.35 4.20 -15.36
CA CYS A 57 -1.40 3.48 -14.50
C CYS A 57 -1.94 3.31 -13.07
N VAL A 58 -2.42 4.41 -12.46
CA VAL A 58 -2.93 4.36 -11.08
C VAL A 58 -4.20 3.52 -10.97
N SER A 59 -5.08 3.56 -11.98
CA SER A 59 -6.30 2.75 -12.02
C SER A 59 -6.01 1.24 -12.00
N GLY A 60 -4.99 0.79 -12.72
CA GLY A 60 -4.56 -0.62 -12.68
C GLY A 60 -4.13 -1.05 -11.28
N LYS A 61 -3.33 -0.20 -10.60
CA LYS A 61 -2.86 -0.44 -9.22
C LYS A 61 -3.99 -0.40 -8.21
N LEU A 62 -5.00 0.46 -8.40
CA LEU A 62 -6.19 0.50 -7.55
C LEU A 62 -6.99 -0.81 -7.63
N SER A 63 -7.16 -1.35 -8.84
CA SER A 63 -7.85 -2.63 -9.03
C SER A 63 -7.14 -3.77 -8.28
N MET A 64 -5.80 -3.81 -8.38
CA MET A 64 -4.99 -4.78 -7.63
C MET A 64 -5.12 -4.58 -6.11
N ALA A 65 -5.09 -3.34 -5.63
CA ALA A 65 -5.22 -3.05 -4.20
C ALA A 65 -6.58 -3.49 -3.64
N HIS A 66 -7.67 -3.32 -4.39
CA HIS A 66 -8.97 -3.86 -4.01
C HIS A 66 -9.01 -5.39 -4.04
N ALA A 67 -8.28 -6.04 -4.95
CA ALA A 67 -8.14 -7.50 -4.92
C ALA A 67 -7.41 -7.97 -3.66
N GLU A 68 -6.32 -7.29 -3.27
CA GLU A 68 -5.59 -7.57 -2.03
C GLU A 68 -6.46 -7.36 -0.79
N ALA A 69 -7.31 -6.32 -0.76
CA ALA A 69 -8.25 -6.09 0.34
C ALA A 69 -9.23 -7.27 0.51
N ARG A 70 -9.79 -7.78 -0.60
CA ARG A 70 -10.66 -8.97 -0.57
C ARG A 70 -9.90 -10.22 -0.13
N ILE A 71 -8.65 -10.40 -0.56
CA ILE A 71 -7.79 -11.52 -0.13
C ILE A 71 -7.55 -11.44 1.38
N ALA A 72 -7.22 -10.27 1.89
CA ALA A 72 -6.97 -10.05 3.31
C ALA A 72 -8.22 -10.35 4.16
N GLU A 73 -9.41 -9.93 3.73
CA GLU A 73 -10.67 -10.27 4.39
C GLU A 73 -10.93 -11.79 4.44
N ARG A 74 -10.67 -12.50 3.34
CA ARG A 74 -10.78 -13.96 3.30
C ARG A 74 -9.83 -14.63 4.29
N HIS A 75 -8.58 -14.18 4.36
CA HIS A 75 -7.63 -14.71 5.35
C HIS A 75 -8.04 -14.37 6.79
N LEU A 76 -8.60 -13.20 7.05
CA LEU A 76 -9.12 -12.86 8.38
C LEU A 76 -10.29 -13.75 8.78
N SER A 77 -11.22 -14.02 7.86
CA SER A 77 -12.33 -14.95 8.09
C SER A 77 -11.83 -16.38 8.36
N GLY A 78 -10.93 -16.88 7.50
CA GLY A 78 -10.31 -18.19 7.68
C GLY A 78 -9.53 -18.31 8.99
N LEU A 79 -8.83 -17.24 9.41
CA LEU A 79 -8.13 -17.20 10.69
C LEU A 79 -9.09 -17.32 11.87
N ARG A 80 -10.25 -16.62 11.84
CA ARG A 80 -11.27 -16.74 12.89
C ARG A 80 -11.79 -18.18 12.97
N ALA A 81 -12.08 -18.79 11.82
CA ALA A 81 -12.54 -20.18 11.76
C ALA A 81 -11.48 -21.18 12.29
N ALA A 82 -10.21 -21.01 11.90
CA ALA A 82 -9.09 -21.83 12.38
C ALA A 82 -8.83 -21.63 13.89
N THR A 83 -9.08 -20.43 14.40
CA THR A 83 -8.99 -20.12 15.84
C THR A 83 -10.07 -20.87 16.62
N ALA A 84 -11.32 -20.82 16.15
CA ALA A 84 -12.44 -21.53 16.78
C ALA A 84 -12.22 -23.06 16.82
N ARG A 85 -11.55 -23.62 15.80
CA ARG A 85 -11.20 -25.05 15.74
C ARG A 85 -9.91 -25.44 16.48
N GLY A 86 -9.15 -24.47 17.01
CA GLY A 86 -7.84 -24.75 17.61
C GLY A 86 -6.75 -25.19 16.60
N ASP A 87 -6.99 -25.04 15.30
CA ASP A 87 -6.06 -25.47 14.25
C ASP A 87 -4.90 -24.48 14.09
N ARG A 88 -3.78 -24.77 14.77
CA ARG A 88 -2.58 -23.92 14.78
C ARG A 88 -1.93 -23.81 13.39
N ARG A 89 -1.99 -24.85 12.56
CA ARG A 89 -1.38 -24.85 11.22
C ARG A 89 -2.16 -23.93 10.29
N ALA A 90 -3.49 -24.04 10.27
CA ALA A 90 -4.33 -23.14 9.50
C ALA A 90 -4.22 -21.69 10.01
N GLN A 91 -4.13 -21.47 11.34
CA GLN A 91 -3.89 -20.14 11.90
C GLN A 91 -2.59 -19.51 11.36
N ALA A 92 -1.48 -20.26 11.34
CA ALA A 92 -0.21 -19.78 10.81
C ALA A 92 -0.31 -19.41 9.33
N GLN A 93 -0.95 -20.27 8.52
CA GLN A 93 -1.15 -20.02 7.09
C GLN A 93 -1.98 -18.76 6.84
N HIS A 94 -3.09 -18.57 7.55
CA HIS A 94 -3.92 -17.37 7.38
C HIS A 94 -3.22 -16.10 7.86
N ARG A 95 -2.41 -16.16 8.91
CA ARG A 95 -1.57 -15.03 9.34
C ARG A 95 -0.51 -14.68 8.31
N ALA A 96 0.14 -15.67 7.71
CA ALA A 96 1.11 -15.44 6.63
C ALA A 96 0.43 -14.78 5.42
N GLY A 97 -0.76 -15.26 5.02
CA GLY A 97 -1.53 -14.64 3.93
C GLY A 97 -1.89 -13.18 4.18
N LEU A 98 -2.25 -12.82 5.43
CA LEU A 98 -2.48 -11.41 5.81
C LEU A 98 -1.23 -10.56 5.70
N PHE A 99 -0.07 -11.10 6.09
CA PHE A 99 1.20 -10.38 5.98
C PHE A 99 1.58 -10.11 4.51
N ILE A 100 1.41 -11.11 3.64
CA ILE A 100 1.68 -11.00 2.21
C ILE A 100 0.77 -9.95 1.57
N ALA A 101 -0.55 -10.02 1.82
CA ALA A 101 -1.50 -9.05 1.28
C ALA A 101 -1.17 -7.61 1.73
N LYS A 102 -0.76 -7.44 3.00
CA LYS A 102 -0.29 -6.14 3.51
C LYS A 102 0.97 -5.65 2.79
N ALA A 103 1.97 -6.50 2.61
CA ALA A 103 3.19 -6.15 1.92
C ALA A 103 2.90 -5.72 0.46
N HIS A 104 2.10 -6.51 -0.26
CA HIS A 104 1.68 -6.19 -1.62
C HIS A 104 0.93 -4.87 -1.71
N ALA A 105 0.01 -4.59 -0.78
CA ALA A 105 -0.71 -3.31 -0.76
C ALA A 105 0.25 -2.11 -0.59
N GLN A 106 1.29 -2.25 0.24
CA GLN A 106 2.33 -1.23 0.41
C GLN A 106 3.17 -1.06 -0.86
N ASP A 107 3.54 -2.15 -1.52
CA ASP A 107 4.29 -2.10 -2.77
C ASP A 107 3.48 -1.46 -3.90
N LEU A 108 2.16 -1.71 -3.95
CA LEU A 108 1.25 -1.01 -4.86
C LEU A 108 1.24 0.50 -4.60
N SER A 109 1.17 0.94 -3.33
CA SER A 109 1.24 2.36 -2.99
C SER A 109 2.57 2.99 -3.42
N ARG A 110 3.71 2.33 -3.18
CA ARG A 110 5.03 2.80 -3.64
C ARG A 110 5.12 2.87 -5.16
N SER A 111 4.58 1.86 -5.84
CA SER A 111 4.54 1.83 -7.30
C SER A 111 3.68 2.96 -7.88
N VAL A 112 2.59 3.35 -7.23
CA VAL A 112 1.78 4.52 -7.64
C VAL A 112 2.63 5.79 -7.63
N VAL A 113 3.38 6.05 -6.55
CA VAL A 113 4.30 7.20 -6.47
C VAL A 113 5.27 7.20 -7.64
N SER A 114 5.88 6.05 -7.95
CA SER A 114 6.77 5.94 -9.12
C SER A 114 6.09 6.28 -10.45
N CYS A 115 4.83 5.86 -10.65
CA CYS A 115 4.09 6.19 -11.88
C CYS A 115 3.79 7.68 -11.99
N LEU A 116 3.40 8.30 -10.88
CA LEU A 116 3.09 9.74 -10.85
C LEU A 116 4.35 10.58 -11.09
N SER A 117 5.48 10.20 -10.50
CA SER A 117 6.76 10.86 -10.73
C SER A 117 7.18 10.78 -12.20
N PHE A 118 7.08 9.60 -12.82
CA PHE A 118 7.40 9.44 -14.24
C PHE A 118 6.51 10.32 -15.15
N ALA A 119 5.20 10.29 -14.94
CA ALA A 119 4.26 11.09 -15.72
C ALA A 119 4.46 12.60 -15.54
N SER A 120 4.83 13.03 -14.33
CA SER A 120 5.16 14.43 -14.06
C SER A 120 6.41 14.87 -14.84
N THR A 121 7.48 14.06 -14.82
CA THR A 121 8.72 14.36 -15.53
C THR A 121 8.51 14.39 -17.04
N GLU A 122 7.79 13.42 -17.61
CA GLU A 122 7.48 13.38 -19.04
C GLU A 122 6.76 14.65 -19.51
N ARG A 123 5.85 15.17 -18.69
CA ARG A 123 5.12 16.41 -18.98
C ARG A 123 6.00 17.66 -18.95
N VAL A 124 6.98 17.71 -18.07
CA VAL A 124 7.95 18.81 -18.00
C VAL A 124 8.87 18.79 -19.23
N VAL A 125 9.34 17.61 -19.65
CA VAL A 125 10.24 17.47 -20.81
C VAL A 125 9.55 17.81 -22.13
N ARG A 126 8.24 17.59 -22.25
CA ARG A 126 7.46 17.88 -23.47
C ARG A 126 6.91 19.31 -23.55
N ARG A 127 7.15 20.16 -22.57
CA ARG A 127 6.77 21.59 -22.56
C ARG A 127 7.96 22.46 -22.89
#